data_AF-A0A954XD87-F1
#
_entry.id   AF-A0A954XD87-F1
#
_cell.length_a   1.000
_cell.length_b   1.000
_cell.length_c   1.000
_cell.angle_alpha   90.00
_cell.angle_beta   90.00
_cell.angle_gamma   90.00
#
_symmetry.space_group_name_H-M   'P 1'
#
loop_
_entity.id
_entity.type
_entity.pdbx_description
1 polymer ?
#
loop_
_entity_poly.entity_id
_entity_poly.type
_entity_poly.pdbx_seq_one_letter_code
_entity_poly.pdbx_strand_id
1 'polypeptide(L)'
;MSGLSAFLQTATIPHETIAGNQQAIFDRLLAESPFLDQPNFSRIHPDDLERLFDLYDRTYFAGRVRDSLAGAPLTFQLSKRMTQSGGKTMRRQLRHPDGSVMRTEFSISIST
;
A
#
# COMPACT_ATOMS: atom_id res chain seq x y z
N MET A 1 0.01 -22.31 2.07
CA MET A 1 0.72 -21.16 1.47
C MET A 1 -0.32 -20.11 1.12
N SER A 2 -0.11 -18.83 1.45
CA SER A 2 -1.07 -17.77 1.08
C SER A 2 -1.16 -17.66 -0.44
N GLY A 3 -2.34 -17.32 -0.97
CA GLY A 3 -2.54 -17.17 -2.42
C GLY A 3 -1.61 -16.14 -3.07
N LEU A 4 -1.17 -15.14 -2.30
CA LEU A 4 -0.15 -14.18 -2.72
C LEU A 4 1.21 -14.82 -2.98
N SER A 5 1.69 -15.72 -2.10
CA SER A 5 3.01 -16.33 -2.26
C SER A 5 3.10 -17.17 -3.53
N ALA A 6 2.07 -17.94 -3.86
CA ALA A 6 2.03 -18.74 -5.09
C ALA A 6 1.95 -17.83 -6.31
N PHE A 7 1.15 -16.76 -6.25
CA PHE A 7 1.06 -15.78 -7.32
C PHE A 7 2.43 -15.13 -7.62
N LEU A 8 3.17 -14.69 -6.61
CA LEU A 8 4.47 -14.05 -6.77
C LEU A 8 5.52 -14.95 -7.45
N GLN A 9 5.40 -16.27 -7.31
CA GLN A 9 6.30 -17.23 -7.97
C GLN A 9 6.03 -17.36 -9.47
N THR A 10 4.80 -17.07 -9.91
CA THR A 10 4.36 -17.22 -11.31
C THR A 10 4.17 -15.90 -12.04
N ALA A 11 3.97 -14.81 -11.29
CA ALA A 11 3.66 -13.50 -11.85
C ALA A 11 4.87 -12.96 -12.61
N THR A 12 4.67 -12.75 -13.91
CA THR A 12 5.62 -12.04 -14.77
C THR A 12 4.94 -10.78 -15.25
N ILE A 13 5.54 -9.64 -14.95
CA ILE A 13 5.09 -8.33 -15.45
C ILE A 13 6.08 -7.93 -16.54
N PRO A 14 5.65 -7.86 -17.81
CA PRO A 14 6.53 -7.44 -18.89
C PRO A 14 6.99 -6.00 -18.67
N HIS A 15 8.28 -5.73 -18.82
CA HIS A 15 8.88 -4.43 -18.51
C HIS A 15 8.26 -3.29 -19.32
N GLU A 16 7.90 -3.56 -20.58
CA GLU A 16 7.22 -2.65 -21.49
C GLU A 16 5.85 -2.17 -20.98
N THR A 17 5.21 -2.94 -20.10
CA THR A 17 3.91 -2.58 -19.52
C THR A 17 4.02 -1.67 -18.30
N ILE A 18 5.21 -1.61 -17.65
CA ILE A 18 5.39 -0.91 -16.38
C ILE A 18 5.09 0.59 -16.53
N ALA A 19 5.64 1.24 -17.55
CA ALA A 19 5.43 2.67 -17.78
C ALA A 19 3.96 3.01 -18.04
N GLY A 20 3.28 2.20 -18.86
CA GLY A 20 1.84 2.36 -19.14
C GLY A 20 0.98 2.16 -17.90
N ASN A 21 1.29 1.15 -17.09
CA ASN A 21 0.58 0.89 -15.83
C ASN A 21 0.80 2.02 -14.82
N GLN A 22 2.03 2.51 -14.68
CA GLN A 22 2.35 3.65 -13.81
C GLN A 22 1.59 4.90 -14.22
N GLN A 23 1.52 5.19 -15.52
CA GLN A 23 0.74 6.32 -16.03
C GLN A 23 -0.75 6.16 -15.74
N ALA A 24 -1.33 4.99 -16.00
CA ALA A 24 -2.73 4.72 -15.71
C ALA A 24 -3.07 4.84 -14.21
N ILE A 25 -2.17 4.37 -13.34
CA ILE A 25 -2.31 4.54 -11.88
C ILE A 25 -2.26 6.02 -11.50
N PHE A 26 -1.32 6.78 -12.07
CA PHE A 26 -1.19 8.22 -11.82
C PHE A 26 -2.44 8.98 -12.26
N ASP A 27 -2.90 8.77 -13.48
CA ASP A 27 -4.09 9.44 -14.03
C ASP A 27 -5.33 9.15 -13.19
N ARG A 28 -5.46 7.89 -12.74
CA ARG A 28 -6.57 7.47 -11.90
C ARG A 28 -6.51 8.08 -10.50
N LEU A 29 -5.34 8.12 -9.88
CA LEU A 29 -5.16 8.77 -8.58
C LEU A 29 -5.53 10.26 -8.66
N LEU A 30 -5.07 10.96 -9.70
CA LEU A 30 -5.37 12.38 -9.91
C LEU A 30 -6.86 12.63 -10.17
N ALA A 31 -7.52 11.74 -10.92
CA ALA A 31 -8.95 11.87 -11.22
C ALA A 31 -9.85 11.57 -10.01
N GLU A 32 -9.44 10.63 -9.14
CA GLU A 32 -10.27 10.18 -8.03
C GLU A 32 -10.02 10.97 -6.74
N SER A 33 -8.81 11.49 -6.52
CA SER A 33 -8.45 12.18 -5.27
C SER A 33 -9.18 13.51 -5.10
N PRO A 34 -9.81 13.76 -3.93
CA PRO A 34 -10.33 15.09 -3.59
C PRO A 34 -9.24 16.04 -3.07
N PHE A 35 -8.02 15.54 -2.84
CA PHE A 35 -6.91 16.30 -2.24
C PHE A 35 -5.80 16.65 -3.24
N LEU A 36 -5.76 15.96 -4.38
CA LEU A 36 -4.78 16.18 -5.44
C LEU A 36 -5.46 16.90 -6.60
N ASP A 37 -5.03 18.12 -6.89
CA ASP A 37 -5.59 18.96 -7.95
C ASP A 37 -4.61 19.17 -9.13
N GLN A 38 -3.32 18.83 -8.95
CA GLN A 38 -2.28 19.02 -9.96
C GLN A 38 -1.22 17.90 -9.94
N PRO A 39 -0.58 17.61 -11.09
CA PRO A 39 0.67 16.86 -11.16
C PRO A 39 1.78 17.54 -10.33
N ASN A 40 2.65 16.77 -9.67
CA ASN A 40 3.64 17.22 -8.67
C ASN A 40 2.99 17.65 -7.34
N PHE A 41 2.48 16.65 -6.61
CA PHE A 41 1.77 16.80 -5.34
C PHE A 41 2.56 17.66 -4.35
N SER A 42 2.10 18.91 -4.16
CA SER A 42 2.60 19.78 -3.08
C SER A 42 2.05 19.37 -1.71
N ARG A 43 0.98 18.57 -1.72
CA ARG A 43 0.32 17.96 -0.58
C ARG A 43 -0.22 16.59 -1.02
N ILE A 44 -0.14 15.62 -0.12
CA ILE A 44 -0.76 14.30 -0.26
C ILE A 44 -1.49 14.00 1.04
N HIS A 45 -2.65 13.35 0.97
CA HIS A 45 -3.41 12.91 2.14
C HIS A 45 -3.18 11.41 2.41
N PRO A 46 -3.26 10.92 3.66
CA PRO A 46 -3.20 9.49 3.92
C PRO A 46 -4.19 8.64 3.11
N ASP A 47 -5.37 9.18 2.81
CA ASP A 47 -6.36 8.49 1.96
C ASP A 47 -5.87 8.32 0.50
N ASP A 48 -5.02 9.23 0.02
CA ASP A 48 -4.41 9.10 -1.31
C ASP A 48 -3.39 7.96 -1.31
N LEU A 49 -2.67 7.75 -0.20
CA LEU A 49 -1.78 6.59 -0.05
C LEU A 49 -2.56 5.27 -0.03
N GLU A 50 -3.72 5.24 0.62
CA GLU A 50 -4.59 4.05 0.60
C GLU A 50 -5.08 3.74 -0.82
N ARG A 51 -5.54 4.76 -1.55
CA ARG A 51 -5.96 4.60 -2.96
C ARG A 51 -4.81 4.14 -3.83
N LEU A 52 -3.64 4.74 -3.67
CA LEU A 52 -2.44 4.35 -4.39
C LEU A 52 -2.10 2.89 -4.12
N PHE A 53 -2.14 2.46 -2.86
CA PHE A 53 -1.97 1.07 -2.48
C PHE A 53 -2.98 0.16 -3.20
N ASP A 54 -4.27 0.49 -3.18
CA ASP A 54 -5.30 -0.33 -3.82
C ASP A 54 -5.13 -0.41 -5.35
N LEU A 55 -4.70 0.70 -5.98
CA LEU A 55 -4.39 0.73 -7.42
C LEU A 55 -3.19 -0.17 -7.76
N TYR A 56 -2.12 -0.12 -6.96
CA TYR A 56 -0.97 -1.01 -7.12
C TYR A 56 -1.35 -2.47 -6.87
N ASP A 57 -2.09 -2.76 -5.79
CA ASP A 57 -2.53 -4.11 -5.45
C ASP A 57 -3.36 -4.73 -6.57
N ARG A 58 -4.33 -3.98 -7.10
CA ARG A 58 -5.15 -4.45 -8.23
C ARG A 58 -4.33 -4.66 -9.50
N THR A 59 -3.45 -3.72 -9.84
CA THR A 59 -2.73 -3.74 -11.12
C THR A 59 -1.66 -4.84 -11.16
N TYR A 60 -0.90 -5.00 -10.07
CA TYR A 60 0.28 -5.87 -10.07
C TYR A 60 0.12 -7.16 -9.29
N PHE A 61 -0.80 -7.19 -8.33
CA PHE A 61 -0.99 -8.33 -7.43
C PHE A 61 -2.41 -8.93 -7.55
N ALA A 62 -3.25 -8.33 -8.40
CA ALA A 62 -4.65 -8.67 -8.59
C ALA A 62 -5.41 -8.81 -7.25
N GLY A 63 -5.20 -7.85 -6.34
CA GLY A 63 -5.88 -7.74 -5.05
C GLY A 63 -5.36 -8.67 -3.95
N ARG A 64 -4.35 -9.49 -4.25
CA ARG A 64 -3.89 -10.53 -3.33
C ARG A 64 -3.16 -10.00 -2.11
N VAL A 65 -2.63 -8.77 -2.14
CA VAL A 65 -2.01 -8.18 -0.95
C VAL A 65 -3.09 -7.91 0.09
N ARG A 66 -4.20 -7.24 -0.28
CA ARG A 66 -5.33 -7.00 0.63
C ARG A 66 -5.91 -8.31 1.16
N ASP A 67 -6.11 -9.31 0.29
CA ASP A 67 -6.59 -10.63 0.69
C ASP A 67 -5.67 -11.31 1.70
N SER A 68 -4.35 -11.16 1.54
CA SER A 68 -3.36 -11.77 2.43
C SER A 68 -3.38 -11.21 3.85
N LEU A 69 -3.98 -10.03 4.06
CA LEU A 69 -4.17 -9.46 5.38
C LEU A 69 -5.25 -10.19 6.19
N ALA A 70 -6.10 -10.99 5.54
CA ALA A 70 -7.19 -11.74 6.19
C ALA A 70 -8.06 -10.85 7.11
N GLY A 71 -8.37 -9.63 6.64
CA GLY A 71 -9.16 -8.65 7.39
C GLY A 71 -8.41 -7.90 8.49
N ALA A 72 -7.10 -8.14 8.68
CA ALA A 72 -6.28 -7.34 9.57
C ALA A 72 -6.24 -5.87 9.10
N PRO A 73 -6.32 -4.88 10.00
CA PRO A 73 -6.27 -3.48 9.62
C PRO A 73 -4.93 -3.13 8.97
N LEU A 74 -5.00 -2.36 7.89
CA LEU A 74 -3.86 -1.69 7.28
C LEU A 74 -4.11 -0.19 7.35
N THR A 75 -3.18 0.55 7.95
CA THR A 75 -3.27 2.01 8.09
C THR A 75 -2.18 2.71 7.30
N PHE A 76 -2.49 3.90 6.79
CA PHE A 76 -1.58 4.70 5.97
C PHE A 76 -1.25 6.01 6.68
N GLN A 77 0.03 6.39 6.65
CA GLN A 77 0.51 7.57 7.39
C GLN A 77 1.58 8.33 6.62
N LEU A 78 1.59 9.64 6.82
CA LEU A 78 2.64 10.54 6.33
C LEU A 78 3.51 10.97 7.51
N SER A 79 4.82 10.95 7.33
CA SER A 79 5.78 11.22 8.41
C SER A 79 6.79 12.30 8.03
N LYS A 80 6.63 13.48 8.63
CA LYS A 80 7.57 14.60 8.51
C LYS A 80 8.90 14.38 9.22
N ARG A 81 8.94 13.46 10.18
CA ARG A 81 10.12 13.20 11.03
C ARG A 81 10.93 11.99 10.57
N MET A 82 10.46 11.26 9.55
CA MET A 82 11.14 10.09 9.03
C MET A 82 12.19 10.52 8.01
N THR A 83 13.42 10.72 8.47
CA THR A 83 14.54 11.21 7.66
C THR A 83 15.51 10.13 7.23
N GLN A 84 15.47 8.94 7.86
CA GLN A 84 16.38 7.83 7.55
C GLN A 84 15.89 6.94 6.39
N SER A 85 14.60 6.97 6.06
CA SER A 85 14.02 6.17 4.97
C SER A 85 12.88 6.91 4.27
N GLY A 86 12.66 6.61 2.99
CA GLY A 86 11.52 7.17 2.23
C GLY A 86 10.17 6.57 2.62
N GLY A 87 10.17 5.38 3.23
CA GLY A 87 8.97 4.68 3.68
C GLY A 87 9.28 3.62 4.73
N LYS A 88 8.23 3.10 5.39
CA LYS A 88 8.30 1.98 6.32
C LYS A 88 7.00 1.19 6.37
N THR A 89 7.11 -0.14 6.30
CA THR A 89 6.03 -1.09 6.61
C THR A 89 6.21 -1.59 8.04
N MET A 90 5.14 -1.66 8.83
CA MET A 90 5.17 -2.25 10.17
C MET A 90 4.09 -3.33 10.35
N ARG A 91 4.40 -4.29 11.23
CA ARG A 91 3.45 -5.26 11.78
C ARG A 91 3.45 -5.11 13.30
N ARG A 92 2.28 -4.87 13.88
CA ARG A 92 2.07 -4.79 15.33
C ARG A 92 1.16 -5.94 15.78
N GLN A 93 1.55 -6.64 16.85
CA GLN A 93 0.73 -7.66 17.47
C GLN A 93 0.30 -7.18 18.85
N LEU A 94 -1.01 -7.00 19.03
CA LEU A 94 -1.62 -6.81 20.33
C LEU A 94 -1.77 -8.18 20.98
N ARG A 95 -1.33 -8.31 22.22
CA ARG A 95 -1.32 -9.58 22.95
C ARG A 95 -2.14 -9.45 24.23
N HIS A 96 -2.75 -10.55 24.62
CA HIS A 96 -3.32 -10.70 25.95
C HIS A 96 -2.21 -10.78 27.00
N PRO A 97 -2.51 -10.57 28.30
CA PRO A 97 -1.54 -10.75 29.38
C PRO A 97 -0.91 -12.14 29.43
N ASP A 98 -1.62 -13.16 28.94
CA ASP A 98 -1.12 -14.55 28.85
C ASP A 98 -0.17 -14.79 27.66
N GLY A 99 0.11 -13.76 26.85
CA GLY A 99 1.01 -13.81 25.72
C GLY A 99 0.38 -14.24 24.39
N SER A 100 -0.88 -14.69 24.39
CA SER A 100 -1.62 -15.03 23.17
C SER A 100 -1.89 -13.79 22.31
N VAL A 101 -1.88 -13.94 20.97
CA VAL A 101 -2.09 -12.82 20.05
C VAL A 101 -3.58 -12.52 19.97
N MET A 102 -3.96 -11.32 20.41
CA MET A 102 -5.32 -10.79 20.33
C MET A 102 -5.63 -10.24 18.92
N ARG A 103 -4.72 -9.44 18.37
CA ARG A 103 -4.91 -8.76 17.08
C ARG A 103 -3.57 -8.52 16.41
N THR A 104 -3.54 -8.65 15.08
CA THR A 104 -2.42 -8.17 14.27
C THR A 104 -2.89 -6.96 13.45
N GLU A 105 -2.06 -5.93 13.39
CA GLU A 105 -2.29 -4.70 12.66
C GLU A 105 -1.07 -4.38 11.80
N PHE A 106 -1.31 -3.77 10.65
CA PHE A 106 -0.28 -3.36 9.70
C PHE A 106 -0.33 -1.87 9.45
N SER A 107 0.82 -1.29 9.11
CA SER A 107 0.87 0.10 8.64
C SER A 107 1.90 0.30 7.54
N ILE A 108 1.61 1.26 6.68
CA ILE A 108 2.54 1.82 5.68
C ILE A 108 2.68 3.30 6.00
N SER A 109 3.92 3.73 6.25
CA SER A 109 4.25 5.13 6.47
C SER A 109 5.18 5.62 5.37
N ILE A 110 4.93 6.81 4.82
CA ILE A 110 5.76 7.45 3.78
C ILE A 110 6.33 8.76 4.33
N SER A 111 7.58 9.06 3.98
CA SER A 111 8.22 10.32 4.35
C SER A 111 7.69 11.46 3.47
N THR A 112 7.48 12.62 4.08
CA THR A 112 6.96 13.84 3.41
C THR A 112 7.68 15.08 3.87
#